data_AF-A0A062GG55-F1
#
_entry.id   AF-A0A062GG55-F1
#
_cell.length_a   1.000
_cell.length_b   1.000
_cell.length_c   1.000
_cell.angle_alpha   90.00
_cell.angle_beta   90.00
_cell.angle_gamma   90.00
#
_symmetry.space_group_name_H-M   'P 1'
#
loop_
_entity.id
_entity.type
_entity.pdbx_description
1 polymer ?
#
loop_
_entity_poly.entity_id
_entity_poly.type
_entity_poly.pdbx_seq_one_letter_code
_entity_poly.pdbx_strand_id
1 'polypeptide(L)'
;MPSFQSADAQINYQTFGEPSFPALVFSNSLGTNYGMWQKQFNELKDQFFVICYDTRGHGSSSTPDGPYTVEQLGEDVVRLLDHLNISKAAFCGISMGGLTGQWLAIHYPDRFSHVVVANTAAKIGQEQAWL
;
A
#
# COMPACT_ATOMS: atom_id res chain seq x y z
N MET A 1 13.66 -10.42 -4.93
CA MET A 1 12.87 -9.70 -3.92
C MET A 1 11.55 -10.45 -3.77
N PRO A 2 10.99 -10.54 -2.55
CA PRO A 2 9.80 -11.35 -2.36
C PRO A 2 8.61 -10.75 -3.11
N SER A 3 7.79 -11.61 -3.69
CA SER A 3 6.55 -11.24 -4.35
C SER A 3 5.47 -12.26 -4.03
N PHE A 4 4.21 -11.87 -4.18
CA PHE A 4 3.06 -12.76 -4.02
C PHE A 4 2.03 -12.53 -5.11
N GLN A 5 1.16 -13.52 -5.34
CA GLN A 5 0.06 -13.41 -6.28
C GLN A 5 -1.16 -12.79 -5.59
N SER A 6 -1.60 -11.62 -6.06
CA SER A 6 -2.85 -10.95 -5.69
C SER A 6 -3.80 -10.93 -6.88
N ALA A 7 -4.77 -11.86 -6.90
CA ALA A 7 -5.68 -12.04 -8.03
C ALA A 7 -4.95 -12.15 -9.37
N ASP A 8 -5.03 -11.12 -10.23
CA ASP A 8 -4.41 -11.03 -11.55
C ASP A 8 -3.01 -10.40 -11.55
N ALA A 9 -2.52 -9.90 -10.41
CA ALA A 9 -1.25 -9.20 -10.28
C ALA A 9 -0.23 -9.97 -9.41
N GLN A 10 1.04 -10.02 -9.83
CA GLN A 10 2.16 -10.34 -8.96
C GLN A 10 2.66 -9.05 -8.30
N ILE A 11 2.62 -9.00 -6.97
CA ILE A 11 2.98 -7.81 -6.18
C ILE A 11 4.33 -8.04 -5.51
N ASN A 12 5.32 -7.20 -5.85
CA ASN A 12 6.60 -7.11 -5.18
C ASN A 12 6.44 -6.37 -3.84
N TYR A 13 7.07 -6.89 -2.78
CA TYR A 13 7.04 -6.26 -1.47
C TYR A 13 8.39 -6.38 -0.75
N GLN A 14 8.51 -5.61 0.33
CA GLN A 14 9.63 -5.66 1.27
C GLN A 14 9.14 -5.46 2.69
N THR A 15 9.82 -6.10 3.62
CA THR A 15 9.54 -6.00 5.05
C THR A 15 10.78 -5.59 5.81
N PHE A 16 10.62 -4.74 6.82
CA PHE A 16 11.70 -4.25 7.67
C PHE A 16 11.27 -4.30 9.13
N GLY A 17 12.21 -4.62 10.02
CA GLY A 17 11.93 -4.78 11.44
C GLY A 17 11.49 -6.18 11.83
N GLU A 18 11.26 -6.38 13.12
CA GLU A 18 10.89 -7.69 13.68
C GLU A 18 9.41 -8.01 13.43
N PRO A 19 9.04 -9.21 12.95
CA PRO A 19 7.64 -9.60 12.73
C PRO A 19 6.75 -9.57 13.99
N SER A 20 7.35 -9.54 15.18
CA SER A 20 6.63 -9.42 16.47
C SER A 20 6.18 -8.00 16.79
N PHE A 21 6.70 -6.99 16.08
CA PHE A 21 6.30 -5.59 16.25
C PHE A 21 4.96 -5.29 15.58
N PRO A 22 4.25 -4.23 16.01
CA PRO A 22 3.03 -3.78 15.33
C PRO A 22 3.28 -3.54 13.83
N ALA A 23 2.40 -4.05 12.97
CA ALA A 23 2.54 -3.90 11.53
C ALA A 23 2.20 -2.47 11.07
N LEU A 24 3.00 -1.94 10.13
CA LEU A 24 2.78 -0.65 9.48
C LEU A 24 2.96 -0.80 7.97
N VAL A 25 1.91 -0.55 7.21
CA VAL A 25 1.93 -0.59 5.74
C VAL A 25 2.16 0.81 5.16
N PHE A 26 3.09 0.92 4.21
CA PHE A 26 3.27 2.10 3.38
C PHE A 26 2.76 1.88 1.95
N SER A 27 1.95 2.81 1.45
CA SER A 27 1.37 2.78 0.10
C SER A 27 1.79 4.00 -0.74
N ASN A 28 2.26 3.73 -1.95
CA ASN A 28 3.04 4.66 -2.77
C ASN A 28 2.18 5.70 -3.52
N SER A 29 2.85 6.74 -4.03
CA SER A 29 2.27 7.64 -5.04
C SER A 29 2.29 6.98 -6.42
N LEU A 30 1.49 7.53 -7.35
CA LEU A 30 1.59 7.19 -8.77
C LEU A 30 3.00 7.51 -9.29
N GLY A 31 3.55 6.61 -10.12
CA GLY A 31 4.86 6.78 -10.77
C GLY A 31 6.07 6.53 -9.87
N THR A 32 5.87 6.03 -8.65
CA THR A 32 6.95 5.70 -7.71
C THR A 32 6.97 4.20 -7.37
N ASN A 33 7.96 3.79 -6.57
CA ASN A 33 8.08 2.43 -6.02
C ASN A 33 8.27 2.52 -4.50
N TYR A 34 8.36 1.36 -3.83
CA TYR A 34 8.48 1.27 -2.37
C TYR A 34 9.68 2.05 -1.82
N GLY A 35 10.72 2.26 -2.63
CA GLY A 35 11.94 2.98 -2.26
C GLY A 35 11.70 4.44 -1.84
N MET A 36 10.58 5.04 -2.24
CA MET A 36 10.20 6.39 -1.80
C MET A 36 10.08 6.53 -0.28
N TRP A 37 9.83 5.41 0.42
CA TRP A 37 9.64 5.34 1.87
C TRP A 37 10.94 5.07 2.64
N GLN A 38 12.11 5.08 1.98
CA GLN A 38 13.38 4.69 2.61
C GLN A 38 13.70 5.43 3.90
N LYS A 39 13.48 6.74 3.91
CA LYS A 39 13.71 7.53 5.13
C LYS A 39 12.79 7.09 6.26
N GLN A 40 11.51 6.87 5.97
CA GLN A 40 10.51 6.48 6.98
C GLN A 40 10.76 5.07 7.51
N PHE A 41 11.02 4.08 6.65
CA PHE A 41 11.25 2.72 7.14
C PHE A 41 12.58 2.60 7.91
N ASN A 42 13.61 3.37 7.57
CA ASN A 42 14.87 3.38 8.33
C ASN A 42 14.67 3.85 9.77
N GLU A 43 13.80 4.84 9.98
CA GLU A 43 13.50 5.40 11.31
C GLU A 43 12.49 4.56 12.11
N LEU A 44 11.61 3.81 11.44
CA LEU A 44 10.47 3.14 12.08
C LEU A 44 10.64 1.62 12.27
N LYS A 45 11.56 0.98 11.56
CA LYS A 45 11.75 -0.49 11.58
C LYS A 45 12.11 -1.07 12.95
N ASP A 46 12.64 -0.25 13.86
CA ASP A 46 13.00 -0.69 15.22
C ASP A 46 11.80 -0.63 16.18
N GLN A 47 10.64 -0.16 15.72
CA GLN A 47 9.38 -0.06 16.50
C GLN A 47 8.19 -0.72 15.80
N PHE A 48 8.22 -0.85 14.48
CA PHE A 48 7.16 -1.42 13.66
C PHE A 48 7.69 -2.51 12.75
N PHE A 49 6.85 -3.50 12.46
CA PHE A 49 7.04 -4.38 11.33
C PHE A 49 6.57 -3.63 10.08
N VAL A 50 7.50 -2.96 9.41
CA VAL A 50 7.21 -2.09 8.27
C VAL A 50 7.08 -2.93 7.01
N ILE A 51 5.97 -2.75 6.29
CA ILE A 51 5.64 -3.44 5.05
C ILE A 51 5.51 -2.38 3.97
N CYS A 52 6.36 -2.47 2.95
CA CYS A 52 6.26 -1.65 1.76
C CYS A 52 6.02 -2.56 0.55
N TYR A 53 5.28 -2.07 -0.44
CA TYR A 53 5.01 -2.83 -1.66
C TYR A 53 5.09 -1.92 -2.87
N ASP A 54 5.35 -2.51 -4.03
CA ASP A 54 5.15 -1.82 -5.29
C ASP A 54 3.70 -2.04 -5.72
N THR A 55 2.95 -0.95 -5.89
CA THR A 55 1.57 -1.02 -6.37
C THR A 55 1.49 -1.75 -7.71
N ARG A 56 0.39 -2.46 -8.01
CA ARG A 56 0.17 -3.03 -9.35
C ARG A 56 0.49 -1.98 -10.44
N GLY A 57 1.21 -2.40 -11.48
CA GLY A 57 1.69 -1.51 -12.53
C GLY A 57 2.91 -0.64 -12.19
N HIS A 58 3.55 -0.82 -11.02
CA HIS A 58 4.69 -0.02 -10.58
C HIS A 58 5.88 -0.88 -10.16
N GLY A 59 7.07 -0.27 -10.18
CA GLY A 59 8.29 -0.86 -9.63
C GLY A 59 8.58 -2.24 -10.21
N SER A 60 8.72 -3.23 -9.33
CA SER A 60 8.91 -4.65 -9.71
C SER A 60 7.63 -5.48 -9.63
N SER A 61 6.47 -4.87 -9.40
CA SER A 61 5.17 -5.55 -9.52
C SER A 61 4.76 -5.69 -10.98
N SER A 62 3.97 -6.71 -11.28
CA SER A 62 3.45 -6.93 -12.63
C SER A 62 2.51 -5.80 -13.07
N THR A 63 2.35 -5.67 -14.39
CA THR A 63 1.47 -4.70 -15.07
C THR A 63 0.31 -5.44 -15.77
N PRO A 64 -0.71 -5.94 -15.05
CA PRO A 64 -1.88 -6.58 -15.68
C PRO A 64 -2.67 -5.60 -16.56
N ASP A 65 -3.57 -6.10 -17.40
CA ASP A 65 -4.38 -5.25 -18.27
C ASP A 65 -5.32 -4.33 -17.44
N GLY A 66 -5.39 -3.06 -17.83
CA GLY A 66 -6.24 -2.06 -17.19
C GLY A 66 -7.65 -1.99 -17.80
N PRO A 67 -8.50 -1.07 -17.32
CA PRO A 67 -8.21 -0.06 -16.29
C PRO A 67 -8.19 -0.65 -14.87
N TYR A 68 -7.39 -0.06 -13.98
CA TYR A 68 -7.39 -0.42 -12.56
C TYR A 68 -8.39 0.40 -11.77
N THR A 69 -8.99 -0.19 -10.74
CA THR A 69 -9.91 0.47 -9.80
C THR A 69 -9.27 0.71 -8.43
N VAL A 70 -9.76 1.68 -7.67
CA VAL A 70 -9.33 1.91 -6.27
C VAL A 70 -9.59 0.68 -5.41
N GLU A 71 -10.68 -0.04 -5.68
CA GLU A 71 -10.98 -1.33 -5.04
C GLU A 71 -9.84 -2.34 -5.26
N GLN A 72 -9.38 -2.53 -6.50
CA GLN A 72 -8.25 -3.41 -6.77
C GLN A 72 -6.98 -2.99 -6.02
N LEU A 73 -6.71 -1.69 -5.91
CA LEU A 73 -5.56 -1.18 -5.14
C LEU A 73 -5.69 -1.48 -3.65
N GLY A 74 -6.89 -1.36 -3.08
CA GLY A 74 -7.16 -1.67 -1.67
C GLY A 74 -7.11 -3.16 -1.39
N GLU A 75 -7.74 -3.96 -2.25
CA GLU A 75 -7.73 -5.41 -2.18
C GLU A 75 -6.31 -6.01 -2.24
N ASP A 76 -5.40 -5.41 -3.02
CA ASP A 76 -3.99 -5.82 -3.01
C ASP A 76 -3.33 -5.67 -1.63
N VAL A 77 -3.67 -4.62 -0.89
CA VAL A 77 -3.17 -4.41 0.48
C VAL A 77 -3.74 -5.45 1.42
N VAL A 78 -5.04 -5.72 1.34
CA VAL A 78 -5.71 -6.73 2.19
C VAL A 78 -5.11 -8.11 1.94
N ARG A 79 -4.93 -8.50 0.68
CA ARG A 79 -4.32 -9.80 0.31
C ARG A 79 -2.85 -9.88 0.67
N LEU A 80 -2.11 -8.76 0.65
CA LEU A 80 -0.74 -8.72 1.15
C LEU A 80 -0.70 -8.99 2.66
N LEU A 81 -1.61 -8.38 3.44
CA LEU A 81 -1.72 -8.66 4.86
C LEU A 81 -2.08 -10.13 5.13
N ASP A 82 -3.01 -10.69 4.35
CA ASP A 82 -3.39 -12.11 4.46
C ASP A 82 -2.21 -13.03 4.12
N HIS A 83 -1.47 -12.73 3.04
CA HIS A 83 -0.26 -13.46 2.65
C HIS A 83 0.82 -13.48 3.74
N LEU A 84 0.95 -12.36 4.46
CA LEU A 84 1.89 -12.20 5.57
C LEU A 84 1.33 -12.70 6.92
N ASN A 85 0.09 -13.23 6.95
CA ASN A 85 -0.62 -13.63 8.17
C ASN A 85 -0.79 -12.50 9.20
N ILE A 86 -1.07 -11.28 8.73
CA ILE A 86 -1.27 -10.09 9.55
C ILE A 86 -2.74 -9.75 9.63
N SER A 87 -3.32 -9.90 10.83
CA SER A 87 -4.72 -9.60 11.07
C SER A 87 -5.00 -8.10 11.07
N LYS A 88 -4.10 -7.28 11.62
CA LYS A 88 -4.28 -5.83 11.78
C LYS A 88 -2.99 -5.05 11.61
N ALA A 89 -3.05 -3.91 10.93
CA ALA A 89 -1.91 -3.02 10.71
C ALA A 89 -2.29 -1.53 10.86
N ALA A 90 -1.32 -0.66 11.14
CA ALA A 90 -1.46 0.75 10.78
C ALA A 90 -1.19 0.91 9.28
N PHE A 91 -1.78 1.92 8.65
CA PHE A 91 -1.59 2.21 7.23
C PHE A 91 -1.21 3.68 7.03
N CYS A 92 -0.26 3.94 6.15
CA CYS A 92 0.11 5.29 5.70
C CYS A 92 0.22 5.32 4.18
N GLY A 93 -0.58 6.16 3.55
CA GLY A 93 -0.62 6.27 2.09
C GLY A 93 -0.44 7.71 1.63
N ILE A 94 0.34 7.89 0.55
CA ILE A 94 0.57 9.20 -0.07
C ILE A 94 -0.11 9.32 -1.44
N SER A 95 -0.82 10.43 -1.71
CA SER A 95 -1.49 10.67 -3.00
C SER A 95 -2.43 9.51 -3.37
N MET A 96 -2.15 8.76 -4.45
CA MET A 96 -2.87 7.54 -4.82
C MET A 96 -2.95 6.54 -3.65
N GLY A 97 -1.84 6.30 -2.93
CA GLY A 97 -1.84 5.44 -1.75
C GLY A 97 -2.73 5.97 -0.61
N GLY A 98 -2.87 7.29 -0.51
CA GLY A 98 -3.80 7.91 0.45
C GLY A 98 -5.28 7.76 0.04
N LEU A 99 -5.56 7.73 -1.26
CA LEU A 99 -6.89 7.38 -1.80
C LEU A 99 -7.22 5.91 -1.51
N THR A 100 -6.25 5.01 -1.70
CA THR A 100 -6.35 3.61 -1.28
C THR A 100 -6.64 3.48 0.22
N GLY A 101 -5.93 4.26 1.06
CA GLY A 101 -6.17 4.28 2.50
C GLY A 101 -7.59 4.67 2.90
N GLN A 102 -8.18 5.65 2.23
CA GLN A 102 -9.59 6.05 2.47
C GLN A 102 -10.55 4.91 2.13
N TRP A 103 -10.34 4.23 1.00
CA TRP A 103 -11.14 3.07 0.61
C TRP A 103 -11.01 1.93 1.65
N LEU A 104 -9.78 1.63 2.11
CA LEU A 104 -9.53 0.63 3.15
C LEU A 104 -10.23 0.97 4.47
N ALA A 105 -10.23 2.23 4.88
CA ALA A 105 -10.90 2.66 6.12
C ALA A 105 -12.42 2.47 6.06
N ILE A 106 -13.02 2.58 4.87
CA ILE A 106 -14.46 2.40 4.66
C ILE A 106 -14.83 0.92 4.59
N HIS A 107 -14.07 0.12 3.84
CA HIS A 107 -14.45 -1.25 3.49
C HIS A 107 -13.86 -2.32 4.42
N TYR A 108 -12.74 -2.03 5.08
CA TYR A 108 -12.03 -2.94 5.98
C TYR A 108 -11.63 -2.27 7.31
N PRO A 109 -12.54 -1.56 8.01
CA PRO A 109 -12.18 -0.79 9.21
C PRO A 109 -11.53 -1.64 10.31
N ASP A 110 -11.92 -2.91 10.45
CA ASP A 110 -11.38 -3.80 11.48
C ASP A 110 -9.93 -4.25 11.21
N ARG A 111 -9.50 -4.22 9.95
CA ARG A 111 -8.14 -4.60 9.50
C ARG A 111 -7.11 -3.52 9.78
N PHE A 112 -7.52 -2.29 10.09
CA PHE A 112 -6.60 -1.17 10.27
C PHE A 112 -6.75 -0.52 11.64
N SER A 113 -5.66 -0.35 12.37
CA SER A 113 -5.67 0.36 13.66
C SER A 113 -5.74 1.88 13.47
N HIS A 114 -5.05 2.37 12.44
CA HIS A 114 -4.96 3.77 12.06
C HIS A 114 -4.79 3.86 10.54
N VAL A 115 -5.33 4.90 9.93
CA VAL A 115 -5.14 5.22 8.51
C VAL A 115 -4.66 6.66 8.40
N VAL A 116 -3.41 6.84 7.98
CA VAL A 116 -2.78 8.13 7.75
C VAL A 116 -2.87 8.47 6.25
N VAL A 117 -3.54 9.59 5.96
CA VAL A 117 -3.75 10.10 4.60
C VAL A 117 -2.83 11.30 4.34
N ALA A 118 -1.79 11.11 3.52
CA ALA A 118 -0.79 12.14 3.25
C ALA A 118 -0.89 12.67 1.81
N ASN A 119 -0.90 14.00 1.62
CA ASN A 119 -0.91 14.65 0.30
C ASN A 119 -1.91 14.02 -0.69
N THR A 120 -3.15 13.80 -0.25
CA THR A 120 -4.19 13.10 -1.01
C THR A 120 -5.53 13.84 -0.90
N ALA A 121 -6.56 13.33 -1.58
CA ALA A 121 -7.93 13.81 -1.49
C ALA A 121 -8.91 12.65 -1.66
N ALA A 122 -10.17 12.82 -1.27
CA ALA A 122 -11.24 11.84 -1.53
C ALA A 122 -11.54 11.66 -3.04
N LYS A 123 -11.20 12.68 -3.83
CA LYS A 123 -11.17 12.64 -5.29
C LYS A 123 -9.94 13.41 -5.76
N ILE A 124 -9.01 12.73 -6.45
CA ILE A 124 -7.79 13.35 -6.94
C ILE A 124 -8.01 13.84 -8.37
N GLY A 125 -8.07 15.16 -8.54
CA GLY A 125 -8.18 15.81 -9.84
C GLY A 125 -9.48 15.50 -10.61
N GLN A 126 -9.44 15.83 -11.90
CA GLN A 126 -10.41 15.45 -12.92
C GLN A 126 -9.64 15.15 -14.20
N GLU A 127 -10.20 14.33 -15.09
CA GLU A 127 -9.53 13.92 -16.34
C GLU A 127 -9.04 15.13 -17.15
N GLN A 128 -9.83 16.20 -17.27
CA GLN A 128 -9.45 17.42 -17.99
C GLN A 128 -8.19 18.12 -17.46
N ALA A 129 -7.78 17.88 -16.21
CA ALA A 129 -6.57 18.50 -15.66
C ALA A 129 -5.28 17.79 -16.11
N TRP A 130 -5.39 16.62 -16.74
CA TRP A 130 -4.27 15.76 -17.11
C TRP A 130 -4.14 15.49 -18.62
N LEU A 131 -5.12 15.93 -19.42
CA LEU A 131 -5.10 15.94 -20.88
C LEU A 131 -4.61 17.31 -21.38
#